data_AF-A0AA88XBE0-F1
#
_entry.id   AF-A0AA88XBE0-F1
#
_cell.length_a   1.000
_cell.length_b   1.000
_cell.length_c   1.000
_cell.angle_alpha   90.00
_cell.angle_beta   90.00
_cell.angle_gamma   90.00
#
_symmetry.space_group_name_H-M   'P 1'
#
loop_
_entity.id
_entity.type
_entity.pdbx_description
1 polymer ?
#
loop_
_entity_poly.entity_id
_entity_poly.type
_entity_poly.pdbx_seq_one_letter_code
_entity_poly.pdbx_strand_id
1 'polypeptide(L)'
;MALKDIKYVRKCRFVVASGIFDGYDTPHQLSNISPRSRKLFCFLMVVDEVSLEFIGKNVTVREDSNGGQWVGLWRLVLLKHPPYDEPRRNGKVPKILTHRLFPQAQYSIWVDGKMELIVDPLLMLERNLWRDKHTFAIAQHKHHLSIYEEADSNRRRKRYARPLIDLHMKIYRYEGMEPWSPKKNTVSDVPEGAVIVREHTAINDLFSCLLFNEVNLFTPRDQLSFGYVVYRLKGLFKFFLFPNCEYDSLFILHPHTREHSSKVERVKSLNEFKGNNSGLKESRGGLGLWTPYPGDLHSVVLPPVSRTSKAG
;
A
#
# COMPACT_ATOMS: atom_id res chain seq x y z
N MET A 1 -3.56 18.82 -2.54
CA MET A 1 -3.73 18.84 -4.00
C MET A 1 -4.00 20.26 -4.46
N ALA A 2 -3.46 20.65 -5.62
CA ALA A 2 -3.73 21.97 -6.20
C ALA A 2 -5.15 22.06 -6.76
N LEU A 3 -5.69 23.27 -6.89
CA LEU A 3 -7.06 23.49 -7.39
C LEU A 3 -7.28 22.90 -8.80
N LYS A 4 -6.27 22.97 -9.66
CA LYS A 4 -6.29 22.36 -11.01
C LYS A 4 -6.53 20.85 -10.96
N ASP A 5 -5.89 20.17 -10.03
CA ASP A 5 -6.00 18.71 -9.89
C ASP A 5 -7.31 18.33 -9.22
N ILE A 6 -7.77 19.11 -8.22
CA ILE A 6 -9.11 18.94 -7.62
C ILE A 6 -10.19 19.04 -8.70
N LYS A 7 -10.12 20.04 -9.59
CA LYS A 7 -11.05 20.18 -10.71
C LYS A 7 -10.98 18.99 -11.66
N TYR A 8 -9.77 18.51 -11.99
CA TYR A 8 -9.59 17.36 -12.86
C TYR A 8 -10.17 16.07 -12.28
N VAL A 9 -9.93 15.77 -10.98
CA VAL A 9 -10.33 14.49 -10.38
C VAL A 9 -11.83 14.40 -10.09
N ARG A 10 -12.56 15.53 -10.05
CA ARG A 10 -14.03 15.55 -9.86
C ARG A 10 -14.82 14.84 -10.95
N LYS A 11 -14.26 14.67 -12.16
CA LYS A 11 -14.89 13.91 -13.25
C LYS A 11 -14.45 12.45 -13.33
N CYS A 12 -13.49 12.04 -12.50
CA CYS A 12 -12.91 10.70 -12.57
C CYS A 12 -13.80 9.68 -11.85
N ARG A 13 -14.55 8.89 -12.63
CA ARG A 13 -15.34 7.75 -12.12
C ARG A 13 -14.53 6.46 -12.06
N PHE A 14 -13.59 6.29 -12.98
CA PHE A 14 -12.67 5.16 -13.02
C PHE A 14 -11.25 5.71 -12.87
N VAL A 15 -10.49 5.17 -11.93
CA VAL A 15 -9.15 5.68 -11.62
C VAL A 15 -8.14 4.55 -11.69
N VAL A 16 -7.04 4.76 -12.42
CA VAL A 16 -5.81 4.02 -12.20
C VAL A 16 -4.87 4.96 -11.43
N ALA A 17 -4.45 4.55 -10.25
CA ALA A 17 -3.63 5.33 -9.34
C ALA A 17 -2.28 4.65 -9.11
N SER A 18 -1.23 5.46 -9.07
CA SER A 18 0.11 5.07 -8.63
C SER A 18 0.71 6.16 -7.76
N GLY A 19 1.89 5.93 -7.21
CA GLY A 19 2.62 6.98 -6.51
C GLY A 19 4.11 6.71 -6.39
N ILE A 20 4.87 7.80 -6.42
CA ILE A 20 6.33 7.81 -6.30
C ILE A 20 6.69 8.84 -5.24
N PHE A 21 7.48 8.43 -4.26
CA PHE A 21 7.88 9.26 -3.14
C PHE A 21 9.39 9.18 -2.96
N ASP A 22 10.03 10.29 -2.61
CA ASP A 22 11.47 10.38 -2.37
C ASP A 22 12.34 9.90 -3.56
N GLY A 23 11.84 10.08 -4.79
CA GLY A 23 12.53 9.71 -6.03
C GLY A 23 12.85 8.22 -6.14
N TYR A 24 12.09 7.37 -5.45
CA TYR A 24 12.41 5.95 -5.28
C TYR A 24 12.25 5.10 -6.54
N ASP A 25 11.40 5.56 -7.46
CA ASP A 25 11.03 4.88 -8.69
C ASP A 25 11.02 5.87 -9.85
N THR A 26 11.11 5.35 -11.08
CA THR A 26 10.85 6.11 -12.30
C THR A 26 9.44 5.85 -12.80
N PRO A 27 8.72 6.85 -13.33
CA PRO A 27 7.40 6.62 -13.92
C PRO A 27 7.45 5.65 -15.11
N HIS A 28 6.88 4.45 -14.95
CA HIS A 28 6.74 3.49 -16.05
C HIS A 28 5.44 3.73 -16.82
N GLN A 29 5.51 3.73 -18.15
CA GLN A 29 4.36 3.97 -19.02
C GLN A 29 3.47 2.74 -19.10
N LEU A 30 2.16 2.93 -19.01
CA LEU A 30 1.24 1.81 -19.20
C LEU A 30 1.24 1.38 -20.68
N SER A 31 1.34 0.07 -20.90
CA SER A 31 1.36 -0.55 -22.21
C SER A 31 0.00 -1.20 -22.52
N ASN A 32 -0.33 -1.35 -23.80
CA ASN A 32 -1.56 -2.02 -24.27
C ASN A 32 -2.91 -1.44 -23.77
N ILE A 33 -2.96 -0.14 -23.46
CA ILE A 33 -4.20 0.52 -23.04
C ILE A 33 -5.06 0.90 -24.25
N SER A 34 -6.26 0.33 -24.34
CA SER A 34 -7.22 0.56 -25.42
C SER A 34 -7.70 2.01 -25.49
N PRO A 35 -8.14 2.49 -26.67
CA PRO A 35 -8.73 3.82 -26.82
C PRO A 35 -9.95 4.06 -25.91
N ARG A 36 -10.71 2.99 -25.61
CA ARG A 36 -11.86 3.05 -24.69
C ARG A 36 -11.40 3.33 -23.27
N SER A 37 -10.41 2.57 -22.78
CA SER A 37 -9.89 2.73 -21.43
C SER A 37 -9.17 4.07 -21.23
N ARG A 38 -8.47 4.58 -22.26
CA ARG A 38 -7.90 5.94 -22.23
C ARG A 38 -8.94 7.06 -22.03
N LYS A 39 -10.17 6.86 -22.52
CA LYS A 39 -11.28 7.82 -22.35
C LYS A 39 -12.01 7.63 -21.03
N LEU A 40 -12.11 6.38 -20.55
CA LEU A 40 -12.89 6.02 -19.37
C LEU A 40 -12.13 6.27 -18.07
N PHE A 41 -10.84 5.95 -18.02
CA PHE A 41 -10.02 6.01 -16.81
C PHE A 41 -9.24 7.32 -16.72
N CYS A 42 -9.15 7.86 -15.51
CA CYS A 42 -8.14 8.82 -15.15
C CYS A 42 -6.89 8.09 -14.65
N PHE A 43 -5.74 8.36 -15.26
CA PHE A 43 -4.45 7.81 -14.86
C PHE A 43 -3.73 8.86 -14.00
N LEU A 44 -3.63 8.60 -12.70
CA LEU A 44 -3.16 9.57 -11.70
C LEU A 44 -1.92 9.02 -11.00
N MET A 45 -0.84 9.79 -10.98
CA MET A 45 0.38 9.44 -10.25
C MET A 45 0.62 10.49 -9.17
N VAL A 46 0.51 10.07 -7.91
CA VAL A 46 0.72 10.95 -6.77
C VAL A 46 2.20 11.03 -6.44
N VAL A 47 2.75 12.23 -6.40
CA VAL A 47 4.18 12.46 -6.18
C VAL A 47 4.42 13.48 -5.08
N ASP A 48 5.53 13.36 -4.35
CA ASP A 48 6.03 14.43 -3.47
C ASP A 48 6.91 15.43 -4.25
N GLU A 49 7.33 16.49 -3.56
CA GLU A 49 8.13 17.57 -4.16
C GLU A 49 9.48 17.05 -4.69
N VAL A 50 10.12 16.14 -3.94
CA VAL A 50 11.39 15.50 -4.34
C VAL A 50 11.21 14.67 -5.61
N SER A 51 10.18 13.84 -5.68
CA SER A 51 9.93 13.00 -6.85
C SER A 51 9.51 13.83 -8.06
N LEU A 52 8.74 14.91 -7.86
CA LEU A 52 8.37 15.81 -8.96
C LEU A 52 9.61 16.48 -9.58
N GLU A 53 10.55 16.95 -8.76
CA GLU A 53 11.82 17.52 -9.24
C GLU A 53 12.68 16.46 -9.95
N PHE A 54 12.80 15.26 -9.37
CA PHE A 54 13.52 14.15 -9.97
C PHE A 54 12.95 13.76 -11.34
N ILE A 55 11.62 13.67 -11.46
CA ILE A 55 10.93 13.37 -12.71
C ILE A 55 11.16 14.48 -13.73
N GLY A 56 11.04 15.75 -13.33
CA GLY A 56 11.26 16.89 -14.22
C GLY A 56 12.66 16.99 -14.81
N LYS A 57 13.67 16.44 -14.12
CA LYS A 57 15.06 16.37 -14.59
C LYS A 57 15.34 15.18 -15.51
N ASN A 58 14.67 14.05 -15.29
CA ASN A 58 15.02 12.78 -15.92
C ASN A 58 14.03 12.28 -16.98
N VAL A 59 12.80 12.82 -17.00
CA VAL A 59 11.72 12.36 -17.88
C VAL A 59 11.00 13.55 -18.50
N THR A 60 10.51 13.38 -19.73
CA THR A 60 9.74 14.41 -20.42
C THR A 60 8.38 14.62 -19.75
N VAL A 61 8.20 15.79 -19.14
CA VAL A 61 6.92 16.24 -18.56
C VAL A 61 6.23 17.19 -19.55
N ARG A 62 4.98 16.89 -19.93
CA ARG A 62 4.14 17.81 -20.72
C ARG A 62 3.19 18.57 -19.80
N GLU A 63 2.88 19.81 -20.16
CA GLU A 63 1.82 20.58 -19.50
C GLU A 63 0.61 20.72 -20.44
N ASP A 64 -0.60 20.50 -19.93
CA ASP A 64 -1.84 20.74 -20.67
C ASP A 64 -2.32 22.20 -20.51
N SER A 65 -3.28 22.62 -21.35
CA SER A 65 -3.83 23.99 -21.32
C SER A 65 -4.52 24.38 -20.00
N ASN A 66 -4.83 23.42 -19.13
CA ASN A 66 -5.39 23.64 -17.80
C ASN A 66 -4.32 23.58 -16.70
N GLY A 67 -3.04 23.63 -17.08
CA GLY A 67 -1.87 23.60 -16.21
C GLY A 67 -1.54 22.22 -15.63
N GLY A 68 -2.15 21.15 -16.13
CA GLY A 68 -1.88 19.79 -15.68
C GLY A 68 -0.56 19.24 -16.19
N GLN A 69 0.26 18.67 -15.31
CA GLN A 69 1.53 18.04 -15.67
C GLN A 69 1.34 16.55 -15.94
N TRP A 70 1.98 16.03 -16.99
CA TRP A 70 1.84 14.63 -17.38
C TRP A 70 3.17 13.99 -17.79
N VAL A 71 3.28 12.70 -17.52
CA VAL A 71 4.33 11.81 -18.03
C VAL A 71 3.63 10.69 -18.80
N GLY A 72 3.60 10.83 -20.13
CA GLY A 72 2.77 10.02 -21.01
C GLY A 72 1.29 10.03 -20.60
N LEU A 73 0.73 8.87 -20.20
CA LEU A 73 -0.67 8.78 -19.75
C LEU A 73 -0.87 9.27 -18.32
N TRP A 74 0.16 9.25 -17.47
CA TRP A 74 0.05 9.63 -16.07
C TRP A 74 -0.09 11.13 -15.91
N ARG A 75 -1.17 11.59 -15.29
CA ARG A 75 -1.25 12.94 -14.74
C ARG A 75 -0.56 12.97 -13.38
N LEU A 76 0.41 13.86 -13.21
CA LEU A 76 1.09 14.05 -11.94
C LEU A 76 0.19 14.85 -10.98
N VAL A 77 0.04 14.35 -9.76
CA VAL A 77 -0.72 14.99 -8.68
C VAL A 77 0.21 15.22 -7.50
N LEU A 78 0.57 16.48 -7.25
CA LEU A 78 1.50 16.83 -6.17
C LEU A 78 0.83 16.69 -4.79
N LEU A 79 1.39 15.81 -3.95
CA LEU A 79 1.14 15.78 -2.52
C LEU A 79 2.09 16.76 -1.83
N LYS A 80 1.69 18.04 -1.83
CA LYS A 80 2.43 19.09 -1.14
C LYS A 80 2.36 18.89 0.37
N HIS A 81 3.52 18.99 1.04
CA HIS A 81 3.67 18.77 2.48
C HIS A 81 3.16 17.38 2.93
N PRO A 82 3.85 16.29 2.54
CA PRO A 82 3.49 14.95 2.99
C PRO A 82 3.38 14.87 4.53
N PRO A 83 2.39 14.14 5.07
CA PRO A 83 2.12 14.10 6.50
C PRO A 83 3.19 13.37 7.32
N TYR A 84 4.02 12.55 6.68
CA TYR A 84 5.02 11.70 7.32
C TYR A 84 6.44 12.07 6.93
N ASP A 85 7.39 11.82 7.83
CA ASP A 85 8.80 11.89 7.49
C ASP A 85 9.26 10.68 6.69
N GLU A 86 8.64 9.51 6.91
CA GLU A 86 9.00 8.29 6.19
C GLU A 86 8.26 8.18 4.83
N PRO A 87 8.98 8.14 3.69
CA PRO A 87 8.37 8.16 2.37
C PRO A 87 7.45 6.98 2.07
N ARG A 88 7.75 5.78 2.58
CA ARG A 88 6.92 4.59 2.36
C ARG A 88 5.54 4.75 2.98
N ARG A 89 5.44 5.38 4.15
CA ARG A 89 4.20 5.73 4.85
C ARG A 89 3.42 6.79 4.06
N ASN A 90 4.10 7.79 3.50
CA ASN A 90 3.47 8.73 2.56
C ASN A 90 2.87 8.02 1.35
N GLY A 91 3.55 7.00 0.81
CA GLY A 91 3.03 6.14 -0.25
C GLY A 91 1.75 5.39 0.11
N LYS A 92 1.48 5.17 1.40
CA LYS A 92 0.24 4.53 1.85
C LYS A 92 -0.98 5.45 1.75
N VAL A 93 -0.79 6.77 1.72
CA VAL A 93 -1.88 7.74 1.57
C VAL A 93 -2.60 7.53 0.24
N PRO A 94 -1.97 7.64 -0.94
CA PRO A 94 -2.66 7.44 -2.20
C PRO A 94 -3.02 5.98 -2.47
N LYS A 95 -2.27 5.03 -1.91
CA LYS A 95 -2.53 3.59 -2.03
C LYS A 95 -3.81 3.17 -1.33
N ILE A 96 -3.93 3.49 -0.05
CA ILE A 96 -5.01 2.96 0.79
C ILE A 96 -6.21 3.91 0.72
N LEU A 97 -5.98 5.24 0.76
CA LEU A 97 -7.03 6.26 0.79
C LEU A 97 -7.36 6.84 -0.59
N THR A 98 -7.24 6.05 -1.67
CA THR A 98 -7.60 6.50 -3.03
C THR A 98 -9.02 7.08 -3.09
N HIS A 99 -9.98 6.47 -2.38
CA HIS A 99 -11.36 6.94 -2.28
C HIS A 99 -11.49 8.33 -1.65
N ARG A 100 -10.57 8.72 -0.76
CA ARG A 100 -10.56 10.06 -0.14
C ARG A 100 -9.90 11.10 -1.03
N LEU A 101 -8.86 10.71 -1.76
CA LEU A 101 -8.19 11.60 -2.72
C LEU A 101 -9.05 11.85 -3.96
N PHE A 102 -9.78 10.83 -4.42
CA PHE A 102 -10.59 10.89 -5.63
C PHE A 102 -12.05 10.52 -5.30
N PRO A 103 -12.80 11.38 -4.60
CA PRO A 103 -14.10 11.06 -3.99
C PRO A 103 -15.23 10.79 -4.99
N GLN A 104 -15.00 11.02 -6.28
CA GLN A 104 -15.96 10.72 -7.34
C GLN A 104 -15.69 9.37 -8.01
N ALA A 105 -14.57 8.71 -7.67
CA ALA A 105 -14.23 7.41 -8.20
C ALA A 105 -15.21 6.36 -7.66
N GLN A 106 -15.77 5.56 -8.58
CA GLN A 106 -16.55 4.38 -8.29
C GLN A 106 -15.68 3.13 -8.31
N TYR A 107 -14.66 3.12 -9.16
CA TYR A 107 -13.68 2.05 -9.27
C TYR A 107 -12.26 2.62 -9.24
N SER A 108 -11.36 1.96 -8.53
CA SER A 108 -9.94 2.26 -8.59
C SER A 108 -9.06 1.02 -8.74
N ILE A 109 -7.95 1.20 -9.44
CA ILE A 109 -6.85 0.24 -9.56
C ILE A 109 -5.59 0.93 -9.03
N TRP A 110 -5.05 0.45 -7.92
CA TRP A 110 -3.73 0.84 -7.45
C TRP A 110 -2.66 0.01 -8.15
N VAL A 111 -1.58 0.65 -8.58
CA VAL A 111 -0.37 0.02 -9.15
C VAL A 111 0.86 0.62 -8.48
N ASP A 112 1.72 -0.22 -7.90
CA ASP A 112 2.97 0.21 -7.25
C ASP A 112 3.92 0.90 -8.24
N GLY A 113 4.69 1.89 -7.78
CA GLY A 113 5.48 2.78 -8.64
C GLY A 113 6.53 2.07 -9.51
N LYS A 114 7.05 0.93 -9.04
CA LYS A 114 8.01 0.08 -9.76
C LYS A 114 7.38 -0.83 -10.83
N MET A 115 6.05 -0.83 -10.95
CA MET A 115 5.34 -1.74 -11.84
C MET A 115 4.87 -1.04 -13.11
N GLU A 116 5.10 -1.67 -14.23
CA GLU A 116 4.50 -1.30 -15.51
C GLU A 116 3.26 -2.14 -15.75
N LEU A 117 2.09 -1.51 -15.85
CA LEU A 117 0.85 -2.21 -16.22
C LEU A 117 0.86 -2.51 -17.72
N ILE A 118 0.75 -3.80 -18.07
CA ILE A 118 0.76 -4.27 -19.47
C ILE A 118 -0.60 -4.82 -19.93
N VAL A 119 -1.62 -4.74 -19.07
CA VAL A 119 -2.99 -5.20 -19.32
C VAL A 119 -3.96 -4.04 -19.23
N ASP A 120 -4.98 -4.04 -20.09
CA ASP A 120 -6.01 -2.99 -20.09
C ASP A 120 -6.81 -3.00 -18.76
N PRO A 121 -6.95 -1.85 -18.08
CA PRO A 121 -7.60 -1.76 -16.76
C PRO A 121 -9.08 -2.16 -16.81
N LEU A 122 -9.75 -2.04 -17.96
CA LEU A 122 -11.13 -2.51 -18.10
C LEU A 122 -11.22 -4.04 -18.01
N LEU A 123 -10.21 -4.77 -18.50
CA LEU A 123 -10.12 -6.23 -18.38
C LEU A 123 -9.84 -6.64 -16.93
N MET A 124 -9.08 -5.86 -16.18
CA MET A 124 -8.87 -6.09 -14.75
C MET A 124 -10.18 -5.98 -13.97
N LEU A 125 -11.00 -4.96 -14.26
CA LEU A 125 -12.32 -4.83 -13.63
C LEU A 125 -13.24 -5.99 -14.02
N GLU A 126 -13.26 -6.38 -15.30
CA GLU A 126 -14.05 -7.52 -15.77
C GLU A 126 -13.66 -8.80 -15.03
N ARG A 127 -12.37 -9.15 -15.05
CA ARG A 127 -11.87 -10.42 -14.53
C ARG A 127 -11.92 -10.49 -13.00
N ASN A 128 -11.50 -9.43 -12.31
CA ASN A 128 -11.28 -9.48 -10.87
C ASN A 128 -12.49 -9.03 -10.06
N LEU A 129 -13.40 -8.23 -10.64
CA LEU A 129 -14.60 -7.74 -9.96
C LEU A 129 -15.88 -8.25 -10.60
N TRP A 130 -16.16 -7.89 -11.86
CA TRP A 130 -17.50 -8.02 -12.41
C TRP A 130 -17.94 -9.45 -12.71
N ARG A 131 -17.04 -10.29 -13.24
CA ARG A 131 -17.35 -11.68 -13.63
C ARG A 131 -17.94 -12.48 -12.48
N ASP A 132 -17.26 -12.45 -11.34
CA ASP A 132 -17.63 -13.21 -10.14
C ASP A 132 -18.29 -12.34 -9.05
N LYS A 133 -18.69 -11.11 -9.42
CA LYS A 133 -19.39 -10.14 -8.56
C LYS A 133 -18.65 -9.83 -7.26
N HIS A 134 -17.33 -9.73 -7.33
CA HIS A 134 -16.49 -9.21 -6.26
C HIS A 134 -16.46 -7.68 -6.31
N THR A 135 -16.26 -7.03 -5.17
CA THR A 135 -16.12 -5.56 -5.08
C THR A 135 -14.72 -5.14 -4.63
N PHE A 136 -13.88 -6.09 -4.22
CA PHE A 136 -12.49 -5.85 -3.84
C PHE A 136 -11.65 -7.07 -4.23
N ALA A 137 -10.53 -6.82 -4.90
CA ALA A 137 -9.58 -7.83 -5.31
C ALA A 137 -8.14 -7.34 -5.09
N ILE A 138 -7.29 -8.25 -4.61
CA ILE A 138 -5.88 -8.00 -4.32
C ILE A 138 -5.10 -9.29 -4.54
N ALA A 139 -3.84 -9.19 -4.95
CA ALA A 139 -3.04 -10.38 -5.22
C ALA A 139 -2.79 -11.16 -3.92
N GLN A 140 -2.79 -12.49 -4.00
CA GLN A 140 -2.32 -13.33 -2.90
C GLN A 140 -0.80 -13.22 -2.78
N HIS A 141 -0.28 -13.14 -1.55
CA HIS A 141 1.17 -13.18 -1.36
C HIS A 141 1.77 -14.52 -1.79
N LYS A 142 2.98 -14.48 -2.35
CA LYS A 142 3.61 -15.65 -3.01
C LYS A 142 3.91 -16.84 -2.09
N HIS A 143 4.23 -16.56 -0.83
CA HIS A 143 4.79 -17.57 0.08
C HIS A 143 4.13 -17.61 1.45
N HIS A 144 3.95 -16.44 2.07
CA HIS A 144 3.40 -16.34 3.42
C HIS A 144 1.87 -16.30 3.39
N LEU A 145 1.28 -17.06 4.32
CA LEU A 145 -0.16 -17.11 4.52
C LEU A 145 -0.56 -16.47 5.85
N SER A 146 0.35 -16.46 6.83
CA SER A 146 0.15 -15.85 8.13
C SER A 146 0.89 -14.51 8.25
N ILE A 147 0.25 -13.50 8.86
CA ILE A 147 0.92 -12.22 9.14
C ILE A 147 2.15 -12.39 10.05
N TYR A 148 2.19 -13.43 10.88
CA TYR A 148 3.32 -13.76 11.74
C TYR A 148 4.52 -14.29 10.94
N GLU A 149 4.28 -15.02 9.84
CA GLU A 149 5.32 -15.45 8.90
C GLU A 149 5.89 -14.24 8.17
N GLU A 150 5.02 -13.34 7.69
CA GLU A 150 5.42 -12.12 7.00
C GLU A 150 6.19 -11.17 7.94
N ALA A 151 5.79 -11.07 9.21
CA ALA A 151 6.52 -10.29 10.22
C ALA A 151 7.93 -10.82 10.45
N ASP A 152 8.10 -12.15 10.57
CA ASP A 152 9.43 -12.77 10.71
C ASP A 152 10.32 -12.51 9.48
N SER A 153 9.76 -12.63 8.27
CA SER A 153 10.43 -12.27 6.99
C SER A 153 10.90 -10.82 7.00
N ASN A 154 10.02 -9.86 7.33
CA ASN A 154 10.36 -8.44 7.41
C ASN A 154 11.49 -8.17 8.41
N ARG A 155 11.46 -8.83 9.56
CA ARG A 155 12.49 -8.72 10.62
C ARG A 155 13.86 -9.22 10.15
N ARG A 156 13.90 -10.38 9.50
CA ARG A 156 15.15 -10.99 8.99
C ARG A 156 15.76 -10.16 7.88
N ARG A 157 14.92 -9.68 6.96
CA ARG A 157 15.32 -8.84 5.82
C ARG A 157 15.53 -7.37 6.16
N LYS A 158 15.40 -6.99 7.43
CA LYS A 158 15.58 -5.61 7.93
C LYS A 158 14.70 -4.62 7.15
N ARG A 159 13.48 -5.02 6.82
CA ARG A 159 12.50 -4.24 6.06
C ARG A 159 11.83 -3.15 6.91
N TYR A 160 11.91 -3.24 8.24
CA TYR A 160 11.52 -2.22 9.20
C TYR A 160 12.19 -2.50 10.57
N ALA A 161 12.04 -1.58 11.53
CA ALA A 161 12.57 -1.75 12.88
C ALA A 161 12.03 -3.05 13.52
N ARG A 162 12.94 -3.97 13.83
CA ARG A 162 12.62 -5.25 14.48
C ARG A 162 11.76 -5.09 15.75
N PRO A 163 12.13 -4.23 16.73
CA PRO A 163 11.32 -4.08 17.93
C PRO A 163 9.90 -3.55 17.67
N LEU A 164 9.70 -2.75 16.61
CA LEU A 164 8.38 -2.23 16.25
C LEU A 164 7.51 -3.31 15.58
N ILE A 165 8.11 -4.17 14.74
CA ILE A 165 7.43 -5.33 14.17
C ILE A 165 7.02 -6.30 15.28
N ASP A 166 7.92 -6.62 16.21
CA ASP A 166 7.62 -7.55 17.31
C ASP A 166 6.50 -6.98 18.21
N LEU A 167 6.54 -5.68 18.52
CA LEU A 167 5.49 -5.01 19.29
C LEU A 167 4.13 -5.05 18.57
N HIS A 168 4.11 -4.76 17.27
CA HIS A 168 2.93 -4.81 16.42
C HIS A 168 2.28 -6.20 16.46
N MET A 169 3.06 -7.27 16.26
CA MET A 169 2.55 -8.63 16.30
C MET A 169 2.11 -9.07 17.70
N LYS A 170 2.79 -8.61 18.76
CA LYS A 170 2.37 -8.89 20.14
C LYS A 170 1.01 -8.28 20.45
N ILE A 171 0.76 -7.05 20.02
CA ILE A 171 -0.54 -6.40 20.19
C ILE A 171 -1.64 -7.21 19.49
N TYR A 172 -1.45 -7.58 18.23
CA TYR A 172 -2.43 -8.39 17.51
C TYR A 172 -2.66 -9.76 18.14
N ARG A 173 -1.59 -10.38 18.67
CA ARG A 173 -1.70 -11.65 19.40
C ARG A 173 -2.48 -11.48 20.69
N TYR A 174 -2.20 -10.43 21.46
CA TYR A 174 -2.91 -10.07 22.68
C TYR A 174 -4.41 -9.84 22.43
N GLU A 175 -4.74 -9.20 21.31
CA GLU A 175 -6.12 -8.94 20.88
C GLU A 175 -6.83 -10.16 20.27
N GLY A 176 -6.21 -11.34 20.32
CA GLY A 176 -6.84 -12.61 19.95
C GLY A 176 -6.69 -13.00 18.48
N MET A 177 -5.80 -12.34 17.72
CA MET A 177 -5.50 -12.81 16.37
C MET A 177 -4.67 -14.11 16.45
N GLU A 178 -5.29 -15.21 16.05
CA GLU A 178 -4.59 -16.48 15.87
C GLU A 178 -3.82 -16.52 14.54
N PRO A 179 -2.71 -17.28 14.46
CA PRO A 179 -2.02 -17.53 13.20
C PRO A 179 -2.97 -18.06 12.13
N TRP A 180 -2.65 -17.77 10.87
CA TRP A 180 -3.40 -18.36 9.77
C TRP A 180 -3.35 -19.90 9.83
N SER A 181 -4.47 -20.54 9.50
CA SER A 181 -4.54 -21.99 9.34
C SER A 181 -5.54 -22.34 8.24
N PRO A 182 -5.46 -23.55 7.63
CA PRO A 182 -6.42 -23.99 6.62
C PRO A 182 -7.89 -24.04 7.08
N LYS A 183 -8.14 -23.93 8.39
CA LYS A 183 -9.49 -23.87 8.98
C LYS A 183 -10.12 -22.47 8.90
N LYS A 184 -9.33 -21.43 8.58
CA LYS A 184 -9.85 -20.06 8.40
C LYS A 184 -10.63 -19.96 7.08
N ASN A 185 -11.62 -19.07 7.06
CA ASN A 185 -12.41 -18.79 5.85
C ASN A 185 -11.63 -18.06 4.75
N THR A 186 -10.49 -17.46 5.08
CA THR A 186 -9.62 -16.76 4.13
C THR A 186 -8.52 -17.70 3.65
N VAL A 187 -8.24 -17.69 2.34
CA VAL A 187 -7.12 -18.47 1.76
C VAL A 187 -5.74 -17.98 2.19
N SER A 188 -5.63 -16.73 2.66
CA SER A 188 -4.43 -16.13 3.24
C SER A 188 -4.80 -14.92 4.10
N ASP A 189 -4.03 -14.63 5.15
CA ASP A 189 -4.08 -13.36 5.89
C ASP A 189 -3.16 -12.29 5.26
N VAL A 190 -2.30 -12.67 4.31
CA VAL A 190 -1.27 -11.82 3.71
C VAL A 190 -1.51 -11.64 2.21
N PRO A 191 -1.78 -10.42 1.74
CA PRO A 191 -1.83 -10.12 0.32
C PRO A 191 -0.47 -9.66 -0.23
N GLU A 192 -0.32 -9.68 -1.55
CA GLU A 192 0.65 -8.89 -2.28
C GLU A 192 0.01 -7.53 -2.63
N GLY A 193 0.48 -6.48 -1.96
CA GLY A 193 -0.13 -5.17 -2.00
C GLY A 193 0.26 -4.34 -3.23
N ALA A 194 1.06 -4.86 -4.15
CA ALA A 194 1.54 -4.10 -5.29
C ALA A 194 0.43 -3.71 -6.29
N VAL A 195 -0.69 -4.45 -6.27
CA VAL A 195 -1.90 -4.15 -7.06
C VAL A 195 -3.15 -4.28 -6.20
N ILE A 196 -4.08 -3.34 -6.30
CA ILE A 196 -5.39 -3.41 -5.62
C ILE A 196 -6.46 -2.98 -6.61
N VAL A 197 -7.45 -3.83 -6.87
CA VAL A 197 -8.58 -3.54 -7.76
C VAL A 197 -9.83 -3.46 -6.90
N ARG A 198 -10.54 -2.34 -6.90
CA ARG A 198 -11.69 -2.17 -5.99
C ARG A 198 -12.79 -1.27 -6.54
N GLU A 199 -14.02 -1.62 -6.17
CA GLU A 199 -15.19 -0.77 -6.19
C GLU A 199 -15.29 -0.01 -4.86
N HIS A 200 -15.62 1.28 -4.93
CA HIS A 200 -15.78 2.17 -3.78
C HIS A 200 -17.17 2.04 -3.16
N THR A 201 -17.35 0.94 -2.43
CA THR A 201 -18.52 0.69 -1.58
C THR A 201 -18.23 1.14 -0.14
N ALA A 202 -19.28 1.37 0.65
CA ALA A 202 -19.13 1.78 2.06
C ALA A 202 -18.24 0.82 2.88
N ILE A 203 -18.37 -0.50 2.66
CA ILE A 203 -17.57 -1.50 3.38
C ILE A 203 -16.10 -1.52 2.93
N ASN A 204 -15.82 -1.32 1.63
CA ASN A 204 -14.46 -1.31 1.10
C ASN A 204 -13.70 -0.03 1.50
N ASP A 205 -14.40 1.10 1.56
CA ASP A 205 -13.85 2.37 2.01
C ASP A 205 -13.63 2.38 3.53
N LEU A 206 -14.55 1.76 4.31
CA LEU A 206 -14.34 1.51 5.74
C LEU A 206 -13.12 0.61 5.97
N PHE A 207 -13.01 -0.52 5.27
CA PHE A 207 -11.84 -1.41 5.34
C PHE A 207 -10.55 -0.62 5.05
N SER A 208 -10.55 0.20 4.00
CA SER A 208 -9.41 1.01 3.62
C SER A 208 -9.05 2.02 4.72
N CYS A 209 -10.02 2.68 5.34
CA CYS A 209 -9.77 3.60 6.46
C CYS A 209 -9.19 2.86 7.68
N LEU A 210 -9.73 1.70 8.04
CA LEU A 210 -9.22 0.90 9.15
C LEU A 210 -7.80 0.39 8.88
N LEU A 211 -7.52 -0.08 7.67
CA LEU A 211 -6.18 -0.47 7.25
C LEU A 211 -5.19 0.70 7.33
N PHE A 212 -5.60 1.88 6.88
CA PHE A 212 -4.76 3.07 6.99
C PHE A 212 -4.50 3.45 8.45
N ASN A 213 -5.51 3.33 9.34
CA ASN A 213 -5.33 3.58 10.77
C ASN A 213 -4.30 2.64 11.39
N GLU A 214 -4.38 1.34 11.09
CA GLU A 214 -3.40 0.35 11.57
C GLU A 214 -1.99 0.64 11.06
N VAL A 215 -1.86 0.94 9.76
CA VAL A 215 -0.60 1.33 9.14
C VAL A 215 -0.04 2.58 9.81
N ASN A 216 -0.87 3.62 10.01
CA ASN A 216 -0.49 4.87 10.67
C ASN A 216 -0.10 4.67 12.14
N LEU A 217 -0.80 3.79 12.85
CA LEU A 217 -0.55 3.47 14.25
C LEU A 217 0.77 2.71 14.42
N PHE A 218 1.01 1.71 13.57
CA PHE A 218 2.14 0.80 13.65
C PHE A 218 3.13 1.02 12.49
N THR A 219 3.48 -0.06 11.79
CA THR A 219 4.49 -0.05 10.73
C THR A 219 3.85 0.27 9.37
N PRO A 220 4.59 0.89 8.43
CA PRO A 220 4.10 1.12 7.08
C PRO A 220 4.02 -0.16 6.23
N ARG A 221 4.13 -1.36 6.83
CA ARG A 221 4.00 -2.67 6.17
C ARG A 221 2.54 -3.09 6.22
N ASP A 222 1.76 -2.59 5.27
CA ASP A 222 0.33 -2.87 5.09
C ASP A 222 -0.02 -4.37 5.05
N GLN A 223 0.88 -5.22 4.59
CA GLN A 223 0.73 -6.68 4.62
C GLN A 223 0.55 -7.24 6.04
N LEU A 224 1.18 -6.63 7.05
CA LEU A 224 1.06 -7.06 8.45
C LEU A 224 -0.31 -6.71 9.05
N SER A 225 -0.90 -5.60 8.61
CA SER A 225 -2.17 -5.09 9.13
C SER A 225 -3.38 -5.59 8.36
N PHE A 226 -3.23 -6.04 7.11
CA PHE A 226 -4.34 -6.47 6.26
C PHE A 226 -5.17 -7.58 6.93
N GLY A 227 -4.55 -8.71 7.26
CA GLY A 227 -5.24 -9.84 7.88
C GLY A 227 -5.89 -9.50 9.22
N TYR A 228 -5.28 -8.57 9.98
CA TYR A 228 -5.83 -8.11 11.25
C TYR A 228 -7.11 -7.30 11.07
N VAL A 229 -7.17 -6.38 10.11
CA VAL A 229 -8.39 -5.64 9.82
C VAL A 229 -9.49 -6.57 9.31
N VAL A 230 -9.15 -7.55 8.46
CA VAL A 230 -10.09 -8.59 8.01
C VAL A 230 -10.66 -9.36 9.20
N TYR A 231 -9.80 -9.78 10.14
CA TYR A 231 -10.20 -10.46 11.38
C TYR A 231 -11.18 -9.61 12.20
N ARG A 232 -10.86 -8.31 12.40
CA ARG A 232 -11.69 -7.38 13.17
C ARG A 232 -13.05 -7.11 12.53
N LEU A 233 -13.15 -7.15 11.20
CA LEU A 233 -14.39 -6.99 10.46
C LEU A 233 -15.28 -8.25 10.44
N LYS A 234 -14.84 -9.37 11.05
CA LYS A 234 -15.65 -10.58 11.31
C LYS A 234 -16.45 -11.06 10.08
N GLY A 235 -15.81 -11.03 8.90
CA GLY A 235 -16.40 -11.53 7.65
C GLY A 235 -17.36 -10.57 6.95
N LEU A 236 -17.57 -9.34 7.44
CA LEU A 236 -18.33 -8.29 6.75
C LEU A 236 -17.64 -7.83 5.46
N PHE A 237 -16.31 -7.75 5.49
CA PHE A 237 -15.51 -7.44 4.31
C PHE A 237 -15.26 -8.71 3.50
N LYS A 238 -15.70 -8.68 2.23
CA LYS A 238 -15.49 -9.75 1.26
C LYS A 238 -14.49 -9.27 0.21
N PHE A 239 -13.50 -10.09 -0.07
CA PHE A 239 -12.45 -9.78 -1.02
C PHE A 239 -12.00 -11.03 -1.76
N PHE A 240 -11.49 -10.81 -2.96
CA PHE A 240 -10.93 -11.85 -3.80
C PHE A 240 -9.40 -11.79 -3.77
N LEU A 241 -8.78 -12.91 -3.39
CA LEU A 241 -7.33 -13.09 -3.47
C LEU A 241 -7.01 -13.83 -4.76
N PHE A 242 -6.66 -13.08 -5.81
CA PHE A 242 -6.30 -13.71 -7.08
C PHE A 242 -4.89 -14.31 -7.00
N PRO A 243 -4.65 -15.45 -7.69
CA PRO A 243 -3.41 -16.20 -7.55
C PRO A 243 -2.22 -15.48 -8.22
N ASN A 244 -1.01 -15.84 -7.78
CA ASN A 244 0.23 -15.22 -8.27
C ASN A 244 0.43 -15.32 -9.78
N CYS A 245 -0.04 -16.39 -10.43
CA CYS A 245 0.05 -16.51 -11.89
C CYS A 245 -0.73 -15.41 -12.63
N GLU A 246 -1.85 -14.95 -12.06
CA GLU A 246 -2.57 -13.80 -12.60
C GLU A 246 -1.80 -12.53 -12.34
N TYR A 247 -1.29 -12.34 -11.12
CA TYR A 247 -0.46 -11.20 -10.76
C TYR A 247 0.74 -11.02 -11.71
N ASP A 248 1.49 -12.10 -11.98
CA ASP A 248 2.67 -12.10 -12.85
C ASP A 248 2.30 -11.78 -14.33
N SER A 249 1.05 -12.01 -14.73
CA SER A 249 0.58 -11.71 -16.10
C SER A 249 0.13 -10.27 -16.31
N LEU A 250 -0.02 -9.49 -15.23
CA LEU A 250 -0.57 -8.14 -15.30
C LEU A 250 0.50 -7.05 -15.49
N PHE A 251 1.75 -7.33 -15.11
CA PHE A 251 2.78 -6.30 -14.98
C PHE A 251 4.19 -6.75 -15.37
N ILE A 252 5.03 -5.78 -15.72
CA ILE A 252 6.49 -5.92 -15.73
C ILE A 252 7.05 -5.24 -14.48
N LEU A 253 7.92 -5.96 -13.76
CA LEU A 253 8.59 -5.45 -12.56
C LEU A 253 9.91 -4.77 -12.93
N HIS A 254 10.08 -3.52 -12.52
CA HIS A 254 11.30 -2.76 -12.70
C HIS A 254 12.09 -2.61 -11.38
N PRO A 255 13.43 -2.50 -11.45
CA PRO A 255 14.24 -2.24 -10.26
C PRO A 255 14.04 -0.82 -9.75
N HIS A 256 14.13 -0.64 -8.43
CA HIS A 256 14.14 0.69 -7.82
C HIS A 256 15.37 1.50 -8.23
N THR A 257 15.27 2.83 -8.23
CA THR A 257 16.39 3.72 -8.54
C THR A 257 17.50 3.66 -7.48
N ARG A 258 17.13 3.26 -6.25
CA ARG A 258 18.04 3.06 -5.12
C ARG A 258 17.49 2.06 -4.11
N GLU A 259 18.35 1.60 -3.20
CA GLU A 259 17.89 0.82 -2.04
C GLU A 259 17.15 1.73 -1.05
N HIS A 260 16.03 1.22 -0.53
CA HIS A 260 15.32 1.92 0.53
C HIS A 260 16.16 1.85 1.80
N SER A 261 16.48 3.00 2.38
CA SER A 261 17.10 3.07 3.69
C SER A 261 16.39 4.13 4.53
N SER A 262 15.52 3.68 5.43
CA SER A 262 14.98 4.56 6.47
C SER A 262 15.88 4.47 7.70
N LYS A 263 16.10 5.59 8.39
CA LYS A 263 16.81 5.60 9.68
C LYS A 263 16.16 4.63 10.68
N VAL A 264 14.84 4.50 10.62
CA VAL A 264 14.04 3.59 11.46
C VAL A 264 14.43 2.12 11.25
N GLU A 265 14.80 1.71 10.05
CA GLU A 265 15.15 0.31 9.74
C GLU A 265 16.40 -0.17 10.49
N ARG A 266 17.22 0.76 10.99
CA ARG A 266 18.47 0.46 11.73
C ARG A 266 18.28 0.29 13.24
N VAL A 267 17.09 0.62 13.77
CA VAL A 267 16.76 0.54 15.20
C VAL A 267 16.87 -0.90 15.71
N LYS A 268 17.64 -1.11 16.77
CA LYS A 268 17.87 -2.44 17.37
C LYS A 268 17.04 -2.67 18.63
N SER A 269 16.63 -1.63 19.35
CA SER A 269 15.84 -1.75 20.58
C SER A 269 14.78 -0.65 20.74
N LEU A 270 13.76 -0.90 21.57
CA LEU A 270 12.77 0.13 21.92
C LEU A 270 13.39 1.30 22.71
N ASN A 271 14.46 1.06 23.47
CA ASN A 271 15.14 2.12 24.23
C ASN A 271 15.90 3.06 23.29
N GLU A 272 16.60 2.51 22.31
CA GLU A 272 17.24 3.28 21.23
C GLU A 272 16.20 4.10 20.45
N PHE A 273 15.06 3.48 20.15
CA PHE A 273 13.96 4.15 19.47
C PHE A 273 13.37 5.32 20.28
N LYS A 274 13.23 5.16 21.60
CA LYS A 274 12.63 6.14 22.51
C LYS A 274 13.61 7.23 22.99
N GLY A 275 14.91 7.08 22.75
CA GLY A 275 15.92 8.05 23.19
C GLY A 275 15.71 9.44 22.57
N ASN A 276 15.73 10.48 23.39
CA ASN A 276 15.41 11.87 23.02
C ASN A 276 16.30 12.47 21.91
N ASN A 277 17.49 11.91 21.65
CA ASN A 277 18.48 12.46 20.69
C ASN A 277 18.68 11.59 19.43
N SER A 278 17.85 10.58 19.19
CA SER A 278 18.15 9.59 18.14
C SER A 278 17.80 10.07 16.73
N GLY A 279 16.85 11.01 16.57
CA GLY A 279 16.31 11.39 15.26
C GLY A 279 15.68 10.21 14.49
N LEU A 280 15.38 9.11 15.20
CA LEU A 280 14.79 7.88 14.65
C LEU A 280 13.26 7.89 14.71
N LYS A 281 12.68 8.82 15.47
CA LYS A 281 11.24 8.98 15.59
C LYS A 281 10.74 9.96 14.52
N GLU A 282 9.63 9.62 13.87
CA GLU A 282 8.97 10.56 12.96
C GLU A 282 8.49 11.79 13.76
N SER A 283 8.84 12.97 13.27
CA SER A 283 8.47 14.28 13.82
C SER A 283 7.11 14.76 13.31
N ARG A 284 6.68 14.25 12.16
CA ARG A 284 5.39 14.54 11.53
C ARG A 284 4.65 13.25 11.24
N GLY A 285 3.40 13.15 11.71
CA GLY A 285 2.47 12.04 11.46
C GLY A 285 2.97 10.66 11.92
N GLY A 286 2.08 9.80 12.46
CA GLY A 286 2.39 8.38 12.77
C GLY A 286 3.57 8.19 13.73
N LEU A 287 3.35 7.85 15.00
CA LEU A 287 3.23 6.47 15.45
C LEU A 287 2.41 6.48 16.73
N GLY A 288 1.19 5.92 16.79
CA GLY A 288 0.42 5.83 18.05
C GLY A 288 1.01 4.89 19.12
N LEU A 289 2.33 4.69 19.09
CA LEU A 289 3.15 4.15 20.18
C LEU A 289 3.59 5.25 21.17
N TRP A 290 3.04 6.47 21.06
CA TRP A 290 3.27 7.56 22.02
C TRP A 290 2.76 7.20 23.41
N THR A 291 1.66 6.45 23.46
CA THR A 291 1.09 5.88 24.67
C THR A 291 1.43 4.40 24.75
N PRO A 292 1.84 3.89 25.93
CA PRO A 292 1.89 2.45 26.16
C PRO A 292 0.57 1.81 25.73
N TYR A 293 0.67 0.69 25.02
CA TYR A 293 -0.52 -0.10 24.73
C TYR A 293 -1.11 -0.56 26.07
N PRO A 294 -2.43 -0.43 26.29
CA PRO A 294 -3.01 -0.62 27.63
C PRO A 294 -2.95 -2.06 28.16
N GLY A 295 -2.73 -3.04 27.28
CA GLY A 295 -2.60 -4.45 27.66
C GLY A 295 -1.18 -4.84 28.11
N ASP A 296 -1.08 -5.83 29.00
CA ASP A 296 0.20 -6.45 29.34
C ASP A 296 0.72 -7.32 28.19
N LEU A 297 1.81 -6.89 27.57
CA LEU A 297 2.46 -7.57 26.45
C LEU A 297 3.68 -8.41 26.88
N HIS A 298 4.02 -8.44 28.17
CA HIS A 298 5.18 -9.21 28.67
C HIS A 298 4.93 -10.71 28.64
N SER A 299 3.70 -11.12 28.95
CA SER A 299 3.24 -12.51 28.90
C SER A 299 2.93 -13.01 27.48
N VAL A 300 2.88 -12.12 26.48
CA VAL A 300 2.51 -12.46 25.11
C VAL A 300 3.69 -13.10 24.36
N VAL A 301 3.54 -14.37 24.02
CA VAL A 301 4.48 -15.14 23.22
C VAL A 301 4.00 -15.19 21.76
N LEU A 302 4.88 -14.80 20.84
CA LEU A 302 4.61 -14.92 19.40
C LEU A 302 4.71 -16.39 18.96
N PRO A 303 3.85 -16.83 18.02
CA PRO A 303 3.86 -18.20 17.53
C PRO A 303 5.21 -18.56 16.87
N PRO A 304 5.67 -19.81 17.00
CA PRO A 304 6.83 -20.28 16.26
C PRO A 304 6.49 -20.31 14.76
N VAL A 305 7.38 -19.78 13.93
CA VAL A 305 7.22 -19.74 12.48
C VAL A 305 7.95 -20.93 11.86
N SER A 306 7.21 -21.86 11.25
CA SER A 306 7.78 -22.95 10.47
C SER A 306 8.24 -22.43 9.11
N ARG A 307 9.53 -22.54 8.82
CA ARG A 307 10.12 -22.06 7.56
C ARG A 307 9.72 -22.99 6.42
N THR A 308 8.84 -22.52 5.54
CA THR A 308 8.47 -23.26 4.32
C THR A 308 9.27 -22.82 3.09
N SER A 309 9.96 -21.66 3.13
CA SER A 309 10.80 -21.14 2.04
C SER A 309 12.08 -20.48 2.56
N LYS A 310 13.20 -20.66 1.84
CA LYS A 310 14.45 -19.91 2.06
C LYS A 310 14.36 -18.46 1.57
N ALA A 311 13.40 -18.19 0.68
CA ALA A 311 13.17 -16.89 0.04
C ALA A 311 12.01 -16.11 0.67
N GLY A 312 11.66 -16.41 1.92
CA GLY A 312 10.78 -15.61 2.77
C GLY A 312 11.56 -15.26 4.02
#